data_AF-A0A8J6UH74-F1
#
_entry.id   AF-A0A8J6UH74-F1
#
_cell.length_a   1.000
_cell.length_b   1.000
_cell.length_c   1.000
_cell.angle_alpha   90.00
_cell.angle_beta   90.00
_cell.angle_gamma   90.00
#
_symmetry.space_group_name_H-M   'P 1'
#
loop_
_entity.id
_entity.type
_entity.pdbx_description
1 polymer ?
#
loop_
_entity_poly.entity_id
_entity_poly.type
_entity_poly.pdbx_seq_one_letter_code
_entity_poly.pdbx_strand_id
1 'polypeptide(L)'
;MSEKKYPFVSVRFSEYCQEENRSIINEYWKIEDGKFVTAPKILSDRFGISSSTLSKIVKSNSESILHVEKCLVCSVDIEITVTSLTTARSQLVNKKFICEECNSKQKEQLRKAQNPFERKSHRMNYAVKYKFWNRLEKDEFDVLRKIIEFGNYYEFRKKFLTQNFEFAWPIIEKLDNLALIDIRREGYGKGVIRELFFLPGLREALKINPLETIRIESDLNFQIPQHFNRTKESQPNFFKRVVFNQDIVLKEGTEYFCSVWENDDGSINLGITAKSELQENKSGETTNQPKHIADLIPKIWK
;
A
#
# COMPACT_ATOMS: atom_id res chain seq x y z
N MET A 1 -15.73 -23.63 -25.47
CA MET A 1 -14.50 -24.06 -24.77
C MET A 1 -14.75 -23.82 -23.29
N SER A 2 -14.70 -24.86 -22.45
CA SER A 2 -14.89 -24.69 -21.00
C SER A 2 -13.77 -23.79 -20.46
N GLU A 3 -14.13 -22.71 -19.77
CA GLU A 3 -13.16 -21.92 -19.04
C GLU A 3 -12.51 -22.81 -17.98
N LYS A 4 -11.19 -23.04 -18.11
CA LYS A 4 -10.43 -23.73 -17.06
C LYS A 4 -10.53 -22.88 -15.79
N LYS A 5 -11.20 -23.41 -14.76
CA LYS A 5 -11.21 -22.79 -13.43
C LYS A 5 -9.82 -22.96 -12.82
N TYR A 6 -9.12 -21.85 -12.61
CA TYR A 6 -7.90 -21.82 -11.84
C TYR A 6 -8.21 -21.82 -10.33
N PRO A 7 -7.27 -22.31 -9.49
CA PRO A 7 -6.04 -23.02 -9.84
C PRO A 7 -6.29 -24.50 -10.18
N PHE A 8 -5.42 -25.11 -10.99
CA PHE A 8 -5.42 -26.55 -11.25
C PHE A 8 -4.00 -27.11 -11.38
N VAL A 9 -3.83 -28.43 -11.27
CA VAL A 9 -2.53 -29.10 -11.47
C VAL A 9 -2.60 -29.95 -12.73
N SER A 10 -1.65 -29.78 -13.64
CA SER A 10 -1.41 -30.74 -14.72
C SER A 10 -0.30 -31.69 -14.33
N VAL A 11 -0.55 -32.98 -14.46
CA VAL A 11 0.39 -34.03 -14.09
C VAL A 11 0.87 -34.72 -15.37
N ARG A 12 2.19 -34.77 -15.54
CA ARG A 12 2.84 -35.60 -16.56
C ARG A 12 3.40 -36.84 -15.90
N PHE A 13 2.87 -38.01 -16.25
CA PHE A 13 3.33 -39.28 -15.72
C PHE A 13 4.62 -39.74 -16.40
N SER A 14 5.46 -40.46 -15.64
CA SER A 14 6.54 -41.23 -16.24
C SER A 14 5.99 -42.35 -17.13
N GLU A 15 6.76 -42.75 -18.14
CA GLU A 15 6.39 -43.80 -19.09
C GLU A 15 6.06 -45.13 -18.38
N TYR A 16 6.81 -45.44 -17.32
CA TYR A 16 6.69 -46.68 -16.54
C TYR A 16 5.76 -46.57 -15.32
N CYS A 17 4.98 -45.48 -15.22
CA CYS A 17 4.06 -45.28 -14.11
C CYS A 17 2.90 -46.28 -14.19
N GLN A 18 2.85 -47.19 -13.21
CA GLN A 18 1.78 -48.17 -13.02
C GLN A 18 0.42 -47.48 -12.80
N GLU A 19 -0.67 -48.12 -13.23
CA GLU A 19 -2.02 -47.53 -13.19
C GLU A 19 -2.45 -47.17 -11.75
N GLU A 20 -2.11 -48.02 -10.79
CA GLU A 20 -2.34 -47.77 -9.36
C GLU A 20 -1.66 -46.49 -8.89
N ASN A 21 -0.41 -46.25 -9.31
CA ASN A 21 0.33 -45.03 -9.00
C ASN A 21 -0.31 -43.80 -9.67
N ARG A 22 -0.83 -43.93 -10.90
CA ARG A 22 -1.54 -42.84 -11.59
C ARG A 22 -2.78 -42.42 -10.80
N SER A 23 -3.54 -43.39 -10.30
CA SER A 23 -4.72 -43.13 -9.45
C SER A 23 -4.35 -42.37 -8.17
N ILE A 24 -3.32 -42.85 -7.45
CA ILE A 24 -2.82 -42.20 -6.23
C ILE A 24 -2.39 -40.75 -6.51
N ILE A 25 -1.65 -40.52 -7.59
CA ILE A 25 -1.12 -39.19 -7.95
C ILE A 25 -2.24 -38.23 -8.36
N ASN A 26 -3.24 -38.70 -9.12
CA ASN A 26 -4.39 -37.88 -9.48
C ASN A 26 -5.20 -37.46 -8.25
N GLU A 27 -5.44 -38.36 -7.30
CA GLU A 27 -6.09 -38.00 -6.03
C GLU A 27 -5.24 -37.06 -5.18
N TYR A 28 -3.92 -37.26 -5.17
CA TYR A 28 -2.96 -36.40 -4.44
C TYR A 28 -3.02 -34.95 -4.90
N TRP A 29 -3.18 -34.70 -6.19
CA TRP A 29 -3.21 -33.36 -6.78
C TRP A 29 -4.60 -32.77 -7.00
N LYS A 30 -5.67 -33.46 -6.55
CA LYS A 30 -7.04 -33.01 -6.76
C LYS A 30 -7.31 -31.68 -6.06
N ILE A 31 -7.79 -30.69 -6.83
CA ILE A 31 -8.20 -29.37 -6.35
C ILE A 31 -9.71 -29.18 -6.58
N GLU A 32 -10.42 -28.75 -5.56
CA GLU A 32 -11.82 -28.30 -5.61
C GLU A 32 -11.91 -26.94 -4.90
N ASP A 33 -12.60 -25.97 -5.51
CA ASP A 33 -12.75 -24.61 -5.00
C ASP A 33 -11.44 -23.95 -4.54
N GLY A 34 -10.37 -24.18 -5.31
CA GLY A 34 -9.04 -23.63 -5.05
C GLY A 34 -8.30 -24.27 -3.86
N LYS A 35 -8.81 -25.38 -3.31
CA LYS A 35 -8.20 -26.11 -2.20
C LYS A 35 -7.92 -27.55 -2.58
N PHE A 36 -6.83 -28.10 -2.06
CA PHE A 36 -6.52 -29.52 -2.21
C PHE A 36 -7.49 -30.35 -1.37
N VAL A 37 -8.18 -31.29 -2.02
CA VAL A 37 -9.28 -32.06 -1.42
C VAL A 37 -8.78 -33.01 -0.34
N THR A 38 -7.68 -33.71 -0.61
CA THR A 38 -7.22 -34.82 0.22
C THR A 38 -5.92 -34.47 0.94
N ALA A 39 -5.88 -34.65 2.26
CA ALA A 39 -4.64 -34.56 3.01
C ALA A 39 -3.76 -35.80 2.74
N PRO A 40 -2.41 -35.66 2.64
CA PRO A 40 -1.52 -36.79 2.41
C PRO A 40 -1.74 -37.97 3.35
N LYS A 41 -2.02 -37.69 4.63
CA LYS A 41 -2.27 -38.73 5.64
C LYS A 41 -3.52 -39.56 5.31
N ILE A 42 -4.63 -38.91 4.96
CA ILE A 42 -5.88 -39.59 4.59
C ILE A 42 -5.66 -40.45 3.34
N LEU A 43 -4.92 -39.92 2.36
CA LEU A 43 -4.58 -40.66 1.15
C LEU A 43 -3.70 -41.88 1.45
N SER A 44 -2.65 -41.69 2.25
CA SER A 44 -1.78 -42.77 2.72
C SER A 44 -2.57 -43.89 3.40
N ASP A 45 -3.46 -43.55 4.33
CA ASP A 45 -4.29 -44.51 5.06
C ASP A 45 -5.24 -45.26 4.12
N ARG A 46 -5.86 -44.56 3.16
CA ARG A 46 -6.77 -45.15 2.15
C ARG A 46 -6.09 -46.20 1.27
N PHE A 47 -4.86 -45.93 0.85
CA PHE A 47 -4.09 -46.84 -0.01
C PHE A 47 -3.22 -47.82 0.79
N GLY A 48 -3.29 -47.82 2.12
CA GLY A 48 -2.50 -48.71 2.97
C GLY A 48 -0.98 -48.50 2.85
N ILE A 49 -0.54 -47.29 2.51
CA ILE A 49 0.88 -46.95 2.31
C ILE A 49 1.37 -45.92 3.31
N SER A 50 2.67 -45.99 3.64
CA SER A 50 3.29 -44.94 4.46
C SER A 50 3.36 -43.60 3.73
N SER A 51 3.42 -42.49 4.47
CA SER A 51 3.61 -41.15 3.87
C SER A 51 4.94 -41.01 3.10
N SER A 52 5.96 -41.77 3.50
CA SER A 52 7.24 -41.81 2.76
C SER A 52 7.10 -42.52 1.42
N THR A 53 6.33 -43.61 1.38
CA THR A 53 5.98 -44.34 0.15
C THR A 53 5.15 -43.45 -0.78
N LEU A 54 4.12 -42.77 -0.26
CA LEU A 54 3.31 -41.82 -1.04
C LEU A 54 4.19 -40.73 -1.69
N SER A 55 5.10 -40.14 -0.90
CA SER A 55 6.00 -39.09 -1.40
C SER A 55 6.94 -39.62 -2.50
N LYS A 56 7.44 -40.86 -2.37
CA LYS A 56 8.24 -41.51 -3.41
C LYS A 56 7.41 -41.79 -4.67
N ILE A 57 6.18 -42.28 -4.53
CA ILE A 57 5.28 -42.53 -5.67
C ILE A 57 5.10 -41.25 -6.48
N VAL A 58 4.70 -40.15 -5.82
CA VAL A 58 4.49 -38.85 -6.49
C VAL A 58 5.77 -38.35 -7.16
N LYS A 59 6.89 -38.32 -6.41
CA LYS A 59 8.16 -37.75 -6.90
C LYS A 59 8.79 -38.56 -8.04
N SER A 60 8.73 -39.89 -7.97
CA SER A 60 9.40 -40.77 -8.94
C SER A 60 8.57 -41.03 -10.19
N ASN A 61 7.25 -40.83 -10.14
CA ASN A 61 6.36 -41.19 -11.24
C ASN A 61 5.63 -40.00 -11.87
N SER A 62 5.87 -38.76 -11.40
CA SER A 62 5.24 -37.60 -11.99
C SER A 62 6.09 -36.34 -11.96
N GLU A 63 5.92 -35.53 -13.01
CA GLU A 63 6.24 -34.12 -13.02
C GLU A 63 4.92 -33.34 -12.94
N SER A 64 4.80 -32.45 -11.96
CA SER A 64 3.55 -31.76 -11.68
C SER A 64 3.72 -30.25 -11.84
N ILE A 65 2.84 -29.64 -12.62
CA ILE A 65 2.83 -28.21 -12.88
C ILE A 65 1.54 -27.64 -12.29
N LEU A 66 1.70 -26.72 -11.34
CA LEU A 66 0.61 -25.94 -10.78
C LEU A 66 0.34 -24.74 -11.71
N HIS A 67 -0.87 -24.71 -12.25
CA HIS A 67 -1.41 -23.60 -13.02
C HIS A 67 -2.13 -22.67 -12.05
N VAL A 68 -1.54 -21.51 -11.78
CA VAL A 68 -2.05 -20.60 -10.75
C VAL A 68 -3.11 -19.67 -11.32
N GLU A 69 -2.75 -18.90 -12.34
CA GLU A 69 -3.60 -17.92 -13.03
C GLU A 69 -2.85 -17.29 -14.22
N LYS A 70 -3.49 -16.39 -14.96
CA LYS A 70 -2.81 -15.56 -15.98
C LYS A 70 -2.02 -14.42 -15.36
N CYS A 71 -0.84 -14.12 -15.91
CA CYS A 71 -0.05 -12.95 -15.56
C CYS A 71 -0.82 -11.66 -15.83
N LEU A 72 -0.87 -10.75 -14.86
CA LEU A 72 -1.55 -9.45 -15.01
C LEU A 72 -0.94 -8.54 -16.09
N VAL A 73 0.31 -8.78 -16.45
CA VAL A 73 1.08 -7.90 -17.34
C VAL A 73 1.01 -8.40 -18.78
N CYS A 74 1.31 -9.68 -19.00
CA CYS A 74 1.41 -10.27 -20.34
C CYS A 74 0.30 -11.28 -20.65
N SER A 75 -0.60 -11.57 -19.71
CA SER A 75 -1.69 -12.55 -19.85
C SER A 75 -1.27 -13.99 -20.11
N VAL A 76 0.02 -14.32 -20.03
CA VAL A 76 0.55 -15.69 -20.10
C VAL A 76 0.24 -16.45 -18.82
N ASP A 77 -0.05 -17.74 -18.92
CA ASP A 77 -0.30 -18.61 -17.77
C ASP A 77 0.91 -18.68 -16.84
N ILE A 78 0.67 -18.53 -15.54
CA ILE A 78 1.67 -18.68 -14.49
C ILE A 78 1.69 -20.14 -14.09
N GLU A 79 2.73 -20.81 -14.59
CA GLU A 79 3.02 -22.21 -14.34
C GLU A 79 4.15 -22.32 -13.31
N ILE A 80 3.97 -23.21 -12.33
CA ILE A 80 4.98 -23.46 -11.30
C ILE A 80 5.16 -24.95 -11.15
N THR A 81 6.37 -25.44 -11.38
CA THR A 81 6.73 -26.83 -11.08
C THR A 81 6.64 -27.06 -9.58
N VAL A 82 5.83 -28.04 -9.18
CA VAL A 82 5.60 -28.40 -7.77
C VAL A 82 5.95 -29.87 -7.56
N THR A 83 6.68 -30.12 -6.47
CA THR A 83 7.14 -31.48 -6.11
C THR A 83 6.40 -32.06 -4.91
N SER A 84 5.60 -31.25 -4.22
CA SER A 84 4.81 -31.66 -3.05
C SER A 84 3.60 -30.77 -2.85
N LEU A 85 2.58 -31.27 -2.14
CA LEU A 85 1.45 -30.47 -1.69
C LEU A 85 1.86 -29.29 -0.82
N THR A 86 2.90 -29.43 0.01
CA THR A 86 3.40 -28.33 0.85
C THR A 86 3.89 -27.17 -0.03
N THR A 87 4.69 -27.48 -1.05
CA THR A 87 5.17 -26.49 -2.01
C THR A 87 4.02 -25.88 -2.80
N ALA A 88 3.07 -26.69 -3.28
CA ALA A 88 1.93 -26.17 -4.03
C ALA A 88 1.03 -25.26 -3.18
N ARG A 89 0.71 -25.66 -1.95
CA ARG A 89 -0.05 -24.85 -0.99
C ARG A 89 0.63 -23.52 -0.70
N SER A 90 1.95 -23.52 -0.51
CA SER A 90 2.68 -22.27 -0.27
C SER A 90 2.61 -21.31 -1.46
N GLN A 91 2.57 -21.81 -2.70
CA GLN A 91 2.35 -20.98 -3.89
C GLN A 91 0.92 -20.45 -3.98
N LEU A 92 -0.09 -21.23 -3.56
CA LEU A 92 -1.48 -20.79 -3.53
C LEU A 92 -1.75 -19.72 -2.48
N VAL A 93 -1.00 -19.73 -1.37
CA VAL A 93 -1.02 -18.67 -0.35
C VAL A 93 -0.26 -17.44 -0.86
N ASN A 94 0.95 -17.63 -1.38
CA ASN A 94 1.78 -16.56 -1.95
C ASN A 94 1.50 -16.38 -3.44
N LYS A 95 0.23 -16.14 -3.81
CA LYS A 95 -0.18 -16.04 -5.22
C LYS A 95 0.73 -15.07 -5.96
N LYS A 96 1.43 -15.58 -6.98
CA LYS A 96 2.19 -14.75 -7.90
C LYS A 96 1.21 -14.17 -8.90
N PHE A 97 1.09 -12.85 -8.92
CA PHE A 97 0.21 -12.14 -9.86
C PHE A 97 0.90 -11.79 -11.19
N ILE A 98 2.21 -11.96 -11.24
CA ILE A 98 3.06 -11.71 -12.41
C ILE A 98 3.96 -12.91 -12.67
N CYS A 99 4.16 -13.24 -13.95
CA CYS A 99 5.09 -14.28 -14.35
C CYS A 99 6.54 -13.87 -14.06
N GLU A 100 7.44 -14.84 -14.03
CA GLU A 100 8.86 -14.64 -13.72
C GLU A 100 9.54 -13.67 -14.69
N GLU A 101 9.19 -13.73 -15.98
CA GLU A 101 9.73 -12.82 -16.99
C GLU A 101 9.32 -11.36 -16.72
N CYS A 102 8.03 -11.11 -16.45
CA CYS A 102 7.54 -9.77 -16.13
C CYS A 102 8.12 -9.24 -14.82
N ASN A 103 8.25 -10.11 -13.81
CA ASN A 103 8.91 -9.78 -12.55
C ASN A 103 10.38 -9.42 -12.76
N SER A 104 11.09 -10.15 -13.61
CA SER A 104 12.50 -9.88 -13.92
C SER A 104 12.66 -8.55 -14.65
N LYS A 105 11.82 -8.26 -15.65
CA LYS A 105 11.78 -6.95 -16.33
C LYS A 105 11.49 -5.82 -15.36
N GLN A 106 10.55 -6.01 -14.43
CA GLN A 106 10.23 -5.02 -13.41
C GLN A 106 11.43 -4.79 -12.46
N LYS A 107 12.07 -5.86 -11.98
CA LYS A 107 13.27 -5.77 -11.13
C LYS A 107 14.41 -5.01 -11.82
N GLU A 108 14.62 -5.25 -13.11
CA GLU A 108 15.64 -4.55 -13.88
C GLU A 108 15.32 -3.04 -14.02
N GLN A 109 14.05 -2.68 -14.22
CA GLN A 109 13.63 -1.27 -14.17
C GLN A 109 13.86 -0.67 -12.77
N LEU A 110 13.57 -1.42 -11.71
CA LEU A 110 13.78 -0.97 -10.32
C LEU A 110 15.25 -0.82 -9.93
N ARG A 111 16.17 -1.55 -10.57
CA ARG A 111 17.61 -1.37 -10.37
C ARG A 111 18.10 0.01 -10.80
N LYS A 112 17.41 0.65 -11.76
CA LYS A 112 17.74 2.00 -12.23
C LYS A 112 17.28 3.10 -11.27
N ALA A 113 16.39 2.78 -10.33
CA ALA A 113 15.94 3.74 -9.32
C ALA A 113 17.00 3.93 -8.24
N GLN A 114 17.31 5.20 -7.95
CA GLN A 114 18.44 5.61 -7.13
C GLN A 114 18.12 5.52 -5.62
N ASN A 115 16.84 5.64 -5.26
CA ASN A 115 16.42 5.63 -3.86
C ASN A 115 15.17 4.74 -3.62
N PRO A 116 14.88 4.39 -2.35
CA PRO A 116 13.73 3.55 -1.99
C PRO A 116 12.37 4.16 -2.38
N PHE A 117 12.23 5.48 -2.36
CA PHE A 117 10.99 6.18 -2.69
C PHE A 117 10.66 6.06 -4.19
N GLU A 118 11.66 6.23 -5.06
CA GLU A 118 11.52 6.00 -6.51
C GLU A 118 11.15 4.56 -6.82
N ARG A 119 11.79 3.59 -6.15
CA ARG A 119 11.44 2.17 -6.31
C ARG A 119 9.98 1.92 -5.95
N LYS A 120 9.50 2.52 -4.85
CA LYS A 120 8.10 2.36 -4.41
C LYS A 120 7.14 3.02 -5.38
N SER A 121 7.41 4.27 -5.77
CA SER A 121 6.63 4.99 -6.79
C SER A 121 6.57 4.24 -8.13
N HIS A 122 7.68 3.64 -8.57
CA HIS A 122 7.71 2.84 -9.79
C HIS A 122 6.85 1.57 -9.67
N ARG A 123 6.93 0.86 -8.53
CA ARG A 123 6.06 -0.31 -8.28
C ARG A 123 4.58 0.07 -8.32
N MET A 124 4.22 1.19 -7.69
CA MET A 124 2.83 1.66 -7.65
C MET A 124 2.34 2.09 -9.04
N ASN A 125 3.15 2.83 -9.81
CA ASN A 125 2.81 3.20 -11.18
C ASN A 125 2.61 1.97 -12.07
N TYR A 126 3.45 0.95 -11.87
CA TYR A 126 3.32 -0.34 -12.55
C TYR A 126 1.99 -1.03 -12.20
N ALA A 127 1.65 -1.10 -10.90
CA ALA A 127 0.39 -1.66 -10.43
C ALA A 127 -0.83 -0.91 -11.02
N VAL A 128 -0.75 0.42 -11.12
CA VAL A 128 -1.80 1.24 -11.73
C VAL A 128 -1.94 0.97 -13.22
N LYS A 129 -0.82 0.98 -13.95
CA LYS A 129 -0.78 0.72 -15.40
C LYS A 129 -1.44 -0.61 -15.78
N TYR A 130 -1.15 -1.66 -15.01
CA TYR A 130 -1.66 -3.01 -15.25
C TYR A 130 -2.89 -3.37 -14.41
N LYS A 131 -3.52 -2.38 -13.78
CA LYS A 131 -4.81 -2.51 -13.08
C LYS A 131 -4.84 -3.65 -12.06
N PHE A 132 -3.84 -3.70 -11.17
CA PHE A 132 -3.71 -4.80 -10.19
C PHE A 132 -4.92 -4.94 -9.26
N TRP A 133 -5.73 -3.89 -9.11
CA TRP A 133 -7.00 -3.93 -8.36
C TRP A 133 -8.04 -4.90 -8.95
N ASN A 134 -7.92 -5.30 -10.23
CA ASN A 134 -8.80 -6.32 -10.82
C ASN A 134 -8.65 -7.71 -10.17
N ARG A 135 -7.66 -7.90 -9.28
CA ARG A 135 -7.47 -9.13 -8.48
C ARG A 135 -8.12 -9.08 -7.11
N LEU A 136 -8.64 -7.93 -6.73
CA LEU A 136 -9.29 -7.79 -5.44
C LEU A 136 -10.65 -8.46 -5.49
N GLU A 137 -10.93 -9.24 -4.46
CA GLU A 137 -12.30 -9.67 -4.18
C GLU A 137 -13.15 -8.46 -3.81
N LYS A 138 -14.48 -8.60 -3.85
CA LYS A 138 -15.40 -7.48 -3.63
C LYS A 138 -15.09 -6.73 -2.33
N ASP A 139 -14.92 -7.47 -1.23
CA ASP A 139 -14.71 -6.84 0.07
C ASP A 139 -13.30 -6.23 0.18
N GLU A 140 -12.31 -6.81 -0.50
CA GLU A 140 -10.95 -6.27 -0.57
C GLU A 140 -10.91 -4.95 -1.37
N PHE A 141 -11.67 -4.91 -2.47
CA PHE A 141 -11.84 -3.71 -3.27
C PHE A 141 -12.57 -2.61 -2.48
N ASP A 142 -13.56 -2.98 -1.66
CA ASP A 142 -14.25 -2.04 -0.78
C ASP A 142 -13.33 -1.43 0.27
N VAL A 143 -12.40 -2.19 0.86
CA VAL A 143 -11.37 -1.64 1.75
C VAL A 143 -10.46 -0.67 1.00
N LEU A 144 -9.95 -1.03 -0.18
CA LEU A 144 -9.15 -0.12 -1.01
C LEU A 144 -9.90 1.19 -1.30
N ARG A 145 -11.17 1.06 -1.69
CA ARG A 145 -12.03 2.20 -1.96
C ARG A 145 -12.17 3.10 -0.74
N LYS A 146 -12.41 2.53 0.44
CA LYS A 146 -12.49 3.30 1.69
C LYS A 146 -11.19 4.05 1.98
N ILE A 147 -10.03 3.41 1.82
CA ILE A 147 -8.72 4.08 1.99
C ILE A 147 -8.63 5.32 1.09
N ILE A 148 -9.03 5.21 -0.18
CA ILE A 148 -9.00 6.31 -1.15
C ILE A 148 -10.07 7.38 -0.87
N GLU A 149 -11.27 6.97 -0.47
CA GLU A 149 -12.39 7.86 -0.11
C GLU A 149 -12.01 8.76 1.08
N PHE A 150 -11.42 8.20 2.14
CA PHE A 150 -11.00 8.97 3.33
C PHE A 150 -9.73 9.79 3.11
N GLY A 151 -8.84 9.35 2.21
CA GLY A 151 -7.68 10.13 1.77
C GLY A 151 -6.53 10.28 2.78
N ASN A 152 -6.74 9.97 4.06
CA ASN A 152 -5.69 9.94 5.07
C ASN A 152 -5.91 8.82 6.09
N TYR A 153 -4.82 8.33 6.68
CA TYR A 153 -4.84 7.19 7.61
C TYR A 153 -5.63 7.49 8.90
N TYR A 154 -5.58 8.71 9.42
CA TYR A 154 -6.28 9.06 10.67
C TYR A 154 -7.81 8.91 10.52
N GLU A 155 -8.38 9.49 9.47
CA GLU A 155 -9.81 9.40 9.18
C GLU A 155 -10.23 7.96 8.86
N PHE A 156 -9.46 7.26 8.02
CA PHE A 156 -9.69 5.85 7.74
C PHE A 156 -9.65 5.00 9.02
N ARG A 157 -8.67 5.27 9.90
CA ARG A 157 -8.53 4.53 11.16
C ARG A 157 -9.74 4.74 12.06
N LYS A 158 -10.08 6.01 12.31
CA LYS A 158 -11.14 6.44 13.23
C LYS A 158 -12.52 5.96 12.76
N LYS A 159 -12.82 6.07 11.46
CA LYS A 159 -14.15 5.82 10.92
C LYS A 159 -14.37 4.40 10.40
N PHE A 160 -13.30 3.65 10.13
CA PHE A 160 -13.42 2.31 9.52
C PHE A 160 -12.55 1.26 10.21
N LEU A 161 -11.23 1.48 10.30
CA LEU A 161 -10.30 0.43 10.75
C LEU A 161 -10.55 -0.02 12.19
N THR A 162 -10.84 0.89 13.12
CA THR A 162 -11.05 0.53 14.53
C THR A 162 -12.21 -0.44 14.73
N GLN A 163 -13.27 -0.34 13.92
CA GLN A 163 -14.43 -1.23 14.00
C GLN A 163 -14.24 -2.53 13.22
N ASN A 164 -13.30 -2.57 12.28
CA ASN A 164 -13.12 -3.65 11.33
C ASN A 164 -11.68 -4.19 11.33
N PHE A 165 -10.95 -4.08 12.45
CA PHE A 165 -9.49 -4.25 12.45
C PHE A 165 -9.05 -5.64 11.97
N GLU A 166 -9.60 -6.70 12.56
CA GLU A 166 -9.24 -8.09 12.23
C GLU A 166 -9.52 -8.44 10.77
N PHE A 167 -10.59 -7.87 10.22
CA PHE A 167 -11.00 -8.06 8.83
C PHE A 167 -10.15 -7.22 7.86
N ALA A 168 -9.98 -5.93 8.14
CA ALA A 168 -9.36 -4.98 7.21
C ALA A 168 -7.83 -5.05 7.21
N TRP A 169 -7.20 -5.46 8.32
CA TRP A 169 -5.74 -5.44 8.44
C TRP A 169 -5.03 -6.40 7.45
N PRO A 170 -5.42 -7.68 7.32
CA PRO A 170 -4.83 -8.56 6.31
C PRO A 170 -5.01 -8.04 4.88
N ILE A 171 -6.13 -7.36 4.61
CA ILE A 171 -6.41 -6.75 3.31
C ILE A 171 -5.46 -5.58 3.06
N ILE A 172 -5.22 -4.72 4.05
CA ILE A 172 -4.26 -3.61 3.96
C ILE A 172 -2.85 -4.14 3.62
N GLU A 173 -2.40 -5.20 4.26
CA GLU A 173 -1.11 -5.84 3.94
C GLU A 173 -1.09 -6.40 2.51
N LYS A 174 -2.19 -7.01 2.05
CA LYS A 174 -2.34 -7.45 0.65
C LYS A 174 -2.25 -6.28 -0.34
N LEU A 175 -2.90 -5.15 -0.03
CA LEU A 175 -2.88 -3.95 -0.88
C LEU A 175 -1.48 -3.34 -1.00
N ASP A 176 -0.69 -3.33 0.09
CA ASP A 176 0.72 -2.89 0.06
C ASP A 176 1.59 -3.87 -0.74
N ASN A 177 1.37 -5.18 -0.60
CA ASN A 177 2.06 -6.20 -1.39
C ASN A 177 1.77 -6.07 -2.90
N LEU A 178 0.54 -5.73 -3.26
CA LEU A 178 0.12 -5.41 -4.63
C LEU A 178 0.60 -4.04 -5.11
N ALA A 179 1.28 -3.26 -4.25
CA ALA A 179 1.68 -1.88 -4.52
C ALA A 179 0.53 -0.96 -4.96
N LEU A 180 -0.68 -1.23 -4.49
CA LEU A 180 -1.83 -0.33 -4.66
C LEU A 180 -1.80 0.78 -3.62
N ILE A 181 -1.28 0.48 -2.43
CA ILE A 181 -0.99 1.45 -1.38
C ILE A 181 0.46 1.29 -0.90
N ASP A 182 0.90 2.23 -0.08
CA ASP A 182 2.17 2.27 0.62
C ASP A 182 1.90 2.54 2.11
N ILE A 183 2.18 1.55 2.95
CA ILE A 183 2.12 1.71 4.40
C ILE A 183 3.41 2.39 4.89
N ARG A 184 3.30 3.64 5.34
CA ARG A 184 4.43 4.40 5.89
C ARG A 184 4.40 4.37 7.41
N ARG A 185 5.51 3.97 8.01
CA ARG A 185 5.68 3.81 9.45
C ARG A 185 6.70 4.81 9.98
N GLU A 186 6.48 5.26 11.21
CA GLU A 186 7.43 6.06 11.97
C GLU A 186 8.39 5.13 12.74
N GLY A 187 9.69 5.38 12.62
CA GLY A 187 10.74 4.57 13.26
C GLY A 187 11.06 3.25 12.56
N TYR A 188 12.01 2.49 13.13
CA TYR A 188 12.46 1.20 12.60
C TYR A 188 11.52 0.06 13.03
N GLY A 189 11.06 -0.76 12.07
CA GLY A 189 10.32 -2.00 12.34
C GLY A 189 8.80 -1.86 12.41
N LYS A 190 8.17 -2.39 13.47
CA LYS A 190 6.71 -2.37 13.71
C LYS A 190 6.21 -1.00 14.21
N GLY A 191 6.79 0.07 13.71
CA GLY A 191 6.47 1.44 14.08
C GLY A 191 5.00 1.82 13.87
N VAL A 192 4.60 2.92 14.51
CA VAL A 192 3.26 3.49 14.37
C VAL A 192 3.04 3.85 12.90
N ILE A 193 1.89 3.49 12.35
CA ILE A 193 1.53 3.84 10.98
C ILE A 193 1.26 5.33 10.94
N ARG A 194 2.05 6.06 10.16
CA ARG A 194 1.90 7.49 9.94
C ARG A 194 0.90 7.76 8.83
N GLU A 195 0.99 6.99 7.75
CA GLU A 195 0.26 7.27 6.52
C GLU A 195 -0.02 5.98 5.72
N LEU A 196 -1.16 5.95 5.05
CA LEU A 196 -1.45 5.05 3.94
C LEU A 196 -1.41 5.89 2.66
N PHE A 197 -0.29 5.81 1.94
CA PHE A 197 -0.10 6.57 0.72
C PHE A 197 -0.62 5.79 -0.49
N PHE A 198 -1.24 6.48 -1.44
CA PHE A 198 -1.65 5.92 -2.74
C PHE A 198 -1.40 6.94 -3.85
N LEU A 199 -1.18 6.47 -5.08
CA LEU A 199 -0.93 7.38 -6.21
C LEU A 199 -2.22 8.10 -6.63
N PRO A 200 -2.17 9.40 -6.99
CA PRO A 200 -3.33 10.11 -7.53
C PRO A 200 -3.95 9.41 -8.75
N GLY A 201 -3.11 8.85 -9.63
CA GLY A 201 -3.57 8.08 -10.79
C GLY A 201 -4.38 6.83 -10.44
N LEU A 202 -4.21 6.25 -9.24
CA LEU A 202 -5.07 5.16 -8.77
C LEU A 202 -6.48 5.65 -8.47
N ARG A 203 -6.62 6.81 -7.81
CA ARG A 203 -7.93 7.43 -7.54
C ARG A 203 -8.66 7.73 -8.85
N GLU A 204 -7.97 8.33 -9.81
CA GLU A 204 -8.53 8.65 -11.13
C GLU A 204 -8.97 7.39 -11.88
N ALA A 205 -8.12 6.35 -11.90
CA ALA A 205 -8.43 5.10 -12.57
C ALA A 205 -9.66 4.38 -11.97
N LEU A 206 -9.86 4.51 -10.65
CA LEU A 206 -11.00 3.93 -9.95
C LEU A 206 -12.24 4.84 -9.91
N LYS A 207 -12.12 6.09 -10.38
CA LYS A 207 -13.21 7.10 -10.36
C LYS A 207 -13.83 7.28 -8.97
N ILE A 208 -13.00 7.25 -7.93
CA ILE A 208 -13.45 7.42 -6.55
C ILE A 208 -13.40 8.90 -6.20
N ASN A 209 -14.56 9.46 -5.88
CA ASN A 209 -14.63 10.81 -5.34
C ASN A 209 -14.16 10.80 -3.87
N PRO A 210 -13.28 11.73 -3.45
CA PRO A 210 -13.03 11.94 -2.04
C PRO A 210 -14.36 12.17 -1.32
N LEU A 211 -14.48 11.67 -0.09
CA LEU A 211 -15.44 12.26 0.83
C LEU A 211 -15.04 13.73 0.94
N GLU A 212 -15.99 14.64 0.70
CA GLU A 212 -15.85 16.05 1.07
C GLU A 212 -15.72 16.09 2.60
N THR A 213 -14.53 15.84 3.12
CA THR A 213 -14.14 16.40 4.40
C THR A 213 -14.02 17.88 4.12
N ILE A 214 -15.12 18.60 4.39
CA ILE A 214 -15.06 20.01 4.73
C ILE A 214 -14.19 20.06 5.99
N ARG A 215 -12.88 20.10 5.80
CA ARG A 215 -11.96 20.55 6.81
C ARG A 215 -12.14 22.05 6.84
N ILE A 216 -12.97 22.51 7.76
CA ILE A 216 -12.82 23.88 8.26
C ILE A 216 -11.52 23.83 9.08
N GLU A 217 -10.39 23.84 8.39
CA GLU A 217 -9.11 24.14 9.02
C GLU A 217 -9.21 25.61 9.42
N SER A 218 -9.34 25.85 10.72
CA SER A 218 -9.22 27.19 11.28
C SER A 218 -7.75 27.67 11.31
N ASP A 219 -6.82 26.73 11.11
CA ASP A 219 -5.38 26.95 11.00
C ASP A 219 -4.90 26.97 9.55
N LEU A 220 -4.14 28.01 9.18
CA LEU A 220 -3.45 28.07 7.89
C LEU A 220 -2.05 27.48 8.03
N ASN A 221 -1.90 26.20 7.71
CA ASN A 221 -0.60 25.50 7.77
C ASN A 221 -0.06 25.16 6.38
N PHE A 222 1.18 25.58 6.09
CA PHE A 222 1.86 25.36 4.83
C PHE A 222 3.21 24.70 5.04
N GLN A 223 3.39 23.49 4.53
CA GLN A 223 4.71 22.92 4.32
C GLN A 223 5.33 23.48 3.04
N ILE A 224 6.48 24.15 3.15
CA ILE A 224 7.25 24.81 2.09
C ILE A 224 8.54 24.02 1.86
N PRO A 225 8.72 23.38 0.70
CA PRO A 225 9.92 22.61 0.41
C PRO A 225 11.14 23.51 0.25
N GLN A 226 12.32 22.96 0.60
CA GLN A 226 13.61 23.59 0.33
C GLN A 226 14.03 23.32 -1.11
N HIS A 227 14.41 24.38 -1.83
CA HIS A 227 14.91 24.29 -3.21
C HIS A 227 16.42 24.46 -3.23
N PHE A 228 17.15 23.35 -3.39
CA PHE A 228 18.61 23.35 -3.43
C PHE A 228 19.20 23.84 -4.77
N ASN A 229 18.40 23.83 -5.83
CA ASN A 229 18.85 24.16 -7.19
C ASN A 229 18.38 25.57 -7.60
N ARG A 230 19.01 26.60 -7.02
CA ARG A 230 18.74 27.99 -7.37
C ARG A 230 19.34 28.29 -8.74
N THR A 231 18.52 28.81 -9.65
CA THR A 231 18.99 29.30 -10.97
C THR A 231 19.49 30.74 -10.91
N LYS A 232 19.12 31.49 -9.86
CA LYS A 232 19.53 32.87 -9.61
C LYS A 232 19.75 33.11 -8.13
N GLU A 233 20.70 33.96 -7.79
CA GLU A 233 21.02 34.34 -6.41
C GLU A 233 19.88 35.13 -5.71
N SER A 234 18.90 35.63 -6.46
CA SER A 234 17.71 36.28 -5.92
C SER A 234 16.53 35.32 -5.63
N GLN A 235 16.63 34.03 -5.98
CA GLN A 235 15.53 33.09 -5.74
C GLN A 235 15.47 32.64 -4.28
N PRO A 236 14.33 32.68 -3.58
CA PRO A 236 14.24 32.22 -2.20
C PRO A 236 14.53 30.72 -2.08
N ASN A 237 15.21 30.33 -0.99
CA ASN A 237 15.53 28.93 -0.68
C ASN A 237 14.28 28.09 -0.36
N PHE A 238 13.18 28.76 0.00
CA PHE A 238 11.92 28.15 0.38
C PHE A 238 10.81 28.84 -0.38
N PHE A 239 10.10 28.10 -1.23
CA PHE A 239 8.99 28.65 -2.00
C PHE A 239 7.96 27.57 -2.32
N LYS A 240 6.68 27.95 -2.15
CA LYS A 240 5.53 27.15 -2.54
C LYS A 240 4.46 28.05 -3.13
N ARG A 241 3.92 27.65 -4.28
CA ARG A 241 2.70 28.24 -4.80
C ARG A 241 1.52 27.55 -4.14
N VAL A 242 0.60 28.33 -3.58
CA VAL A 242 -0.64 27.85 -2.98
C VAL A 242 -1.82 28.41 -3.75
N VAL A 243 -2.84 27.58 -3.99
CA VAL A 243 -4.13 27.99 -4.54
C VAL A 243 -5.17 27.65 -3.50
N PHE A 244 -5.89 28.65 -3.02
CA PHE A 244 -7.01 28.45 -2.10
C PHE A 244 -8.28 28.21 -2.91
N ASN A 245 -9.05 27.21 -2.51
CA ASN A 245 -10.36 26.89 -3.09
C ASN A 245 -11.51 27.57 -2.34
N GLN A 246 -11.19 28.44 -1.39
CA GLN A 246 -12.12 29.23 -0.59
C GLN A 246 -11.44 30.54 -0.17
N ASP A 247 -12.25 31.54 0.18
CA ASP A 247 -11.74 32.78 0.73
C ASP A 247 -11.11 32.55 2.11
N ILE A 248 -9.94 33.15 2.31
CA ILE A 248 -9.24 33.15 3.59
C ILE A 248 -9.40 34.54 4.21
N VAL A 249 -10.08 34.61 5.35
CA VAL A 249 -10.34 35.86 6.06
C VAL A 249 -9.65 35.83 7.42
N LEU A 250 -8.62 36.66 7.58
CA LEU A 250 -8.07 36.99 8.89
C LEU A 250 -8.91 38.13 9.49
N LYS A 251 -9.48 37.89 10.67
CA LYS A 251 -10.41 38.82 11.30
C LYS A 251 -9.67 39.99 11.96
N GLU A 252 -10.17 41.19 11.73
CA GLU A 252 -9.71 42.39 12.44
C GLU A 252 -9.87 42.21 13.95
N GLY A 253 -8.92 42.72 14.73
CA GLY A 253 -8.92 42.63 16.19
C GLY A 253 -8.64 41.23 16.76
N THR A 254 -8.32 40.23 15.92
CA THR A 254 -7.95 38.89 16.37
C THR A 254 -6.43 38.75 16.45
N GLU A 255 -5.91 38.29 17.59
CA GLU A 255 -4.50 37.94 17.72
C GLU A 255 -4.21 36.58 17.08
N TYR A 256 -3.17 36.51 16.26
CA TYR A 256 -2.71 35.29 15.60
C TYR A 256 -1.28 34.96 16.02
N PHE A 257 -1.00 33.67 16.20
CA PHE A 257 0.35 33.15 16.27
C PHE A 257 0.84 32.80 14.87
N CYS A 258 1.97 33.37 14.49
CA CYS A 258 2.70 33.00 13.29
C CYS A 258 3.89 32.14 13.72
N SER A 259 3.90 30.87 13.34
CA SER A 259 4.95 29.93 13.67
C SER A 259 5.68 29.48 12.41
N VAL A 260 7.00 29.33 12.53
CA VAL A 260 7.86 28.80 11.48
C VAL A 260 8.80 27.78 12.11
N TRP A 261 8.84 26.57 11.58
CA TRP A 261 9.75 25.53 12.06
C TRP A 261 10.28 24.68 10.92
N GLU A 262 11.52 24.20 11.07
CA GLU A 262 12.16 23.29 10.13
C GLU A 262 11.76 21.85 10.45
N ASN A 263 11.54 21.05 9.42
CA ASN A 263 11.28 19.62 9.52
C ASN A 263 12.58 18.83 9.31
N ASP A 264 12.57 17.56 9.72
CA ASP A 264 13.72 16.65 9.54
C ASP A 264 14.18 16.48 8.09
N ASP A 265 13.30 16.77 7.12
CA ASP A 265 13.60 16.72 5.68
C ASP A 265 14.16 18.05 5.11
N GLY A 266 14.43 19.03 5.98
CA GLY A 266 14.90 20.37 5.63
C GLY A 266 13.81 21.29 5.08
N SER A 267 12.56 20.83 4.94
CA SER A 267 11.44 21.71 4.58
C SER A 267 11.03 22.60 5.76
N ILE A 268 10.40 23.74 5.46
CA ILE A 268 9.87 24.66 6.49
C ILE A 268 8.36 24.53 6.55
N ASN A 269 7.79 24.40 7.74
CA ASN A 269 6.39 24.64 7.97
C ASN A 269 6.15 26.10 8.39
N LEU A 270 5.10 26.70 7.85
CA LEU A 270 4.58 27.99 8.25
C LEU A 270 3.14 27.82 8.71
N GLY A 271 2.83 28.23 9.93
CA GLY A 271 1.49 28.16 10.52
C GLY A 271 0.99 29.54 10.93
N ILE A 272 -0.30 29.79 10.68
CA ILE A 272 -1.03 30.92 11.25
C ILE A 272 -2.27 30.37 11.97
N THR A 273 -2.34 30.61 13.28
CA THR A 273 -3.40 30.09 14.16
C THR A 273 -3.94 31.21 15.02
N ALA A 274 -5.26 31.33 15.15
CA ALA A 274 -5.86 32.31 16.07
C ALA A 274 -5.53 31.93 17.52
N LYS A 275 -5.14 32.91 18.34
CA LYS A 275 -4.79 32.68 19.76
C LYS A 275 -5.92 31.99 20.54
N SER A 276 -7.17 32.28 20.21
CA SER A 276 -8.35 31.66 20.82
C SER A 276 -8.46 30.14 20.60
N GLU A 277 -7.76 29.61 19.60
CA GLU A 277 -7.84 28.20 19.20
C GLU A 277 -6.69 27.36 19.76
N LEU A 278 -5.65 27.99 20.30
CA LEU A 278 -4.61 27.30 21.04
C LEU A 278 -5.17 26.89 22.41
N GLN A 279 -5.44 25.59 22.58
CA GLN A 279 -5.59 25.02 23.93
C GLN A 279 -4.33 25.34 24.73
N GLU A 280 -4.49 25.76 25.99
CA GLU A 280 -3.42 26.18 26.91
C GLU A 280 -2.32 25.11 27.09
N ASN A 281 -1.44 24.97 26.10
CA ASN A 281 -0.13 24.41 26.34
C ASN A 281 0.68 25.53 27.01
N LYS A 282 0.81 25.41 28.33
CA LYS A 282 1.66 26.26 29.18
C LYS A 282 3.12 26.17 28.71
N SER A 283 3.46 26.95 27.70
CA SER A 283 4.83 27.19 27.29
C SER A 283 4.96 28.62 26.78
N GLY A 284 5.38 29.49 27.70
CA GLY A 284 5.98 30.80 27.41
C GLY A 284 5.00 31.98 27.39
N GLU A 285 5.01 32.79 28.45
CA GLU A 285 4.64 34.20 28.32
C GLU A 285 5.54 34.85 27.27
N THR A 286 4.95 35.34 26.18
CA THR A 286 5.66 36.17 25.19
C THR A 286 5.88 37.56 25.77
N THR A 287 7.09 37.82 26.28
CA THR A 287 7.49 39.11 26.87
C THR A 287 7.85 40.21 25.87
N ASN A 288 7.73 39.97 24.56
CA ASN A 288 8.13 40.95 23.53
C ASN A 288 7.06 41.13 22.45
N GLN A 289 5.94 41.75 22.78
CA GLN A 289 5.08 42.35 21.75
C GLN A 289 5.72 43.66 21.25
N PRO A 290 5.86 43.87 19.93
CA PRO A 290 6.31 45.15 19.40
C PRO A 290 5.29 46.24 19.75
N LYS A 291 5.75 47.28 20.43
CA LYS A 291 4.93 48.47 20.74
C LYS A 291 4.81 49.33 19.50
N HIS A 292 3.62 49.89 19.27
CA HIS A 292 3.42 50.84 18.19
C HIS A 292 4.30 52.09 18.42
N ILE A 293 4.92 52.64 17.37
CA ILE A 293 5.84 53.80 17.52
C ILE A 293 5.15 54.98 18.20
N ALA A 294 3.85 55.19 17.97
CA ALA A 294 3.08 56.25 18.62
C ALA A 294 3.00 56.09 20.15
N ASP A 295 3.09 54.86 20.67
CA ASP A 295 3.08 54.57 22.12
C ASP A 295 4.46 54.76 22.76
N LEU A 296 5.51 54.89 21.94
CA LEU A 296 6.90 55.09 22.36
C LEU A 296 7.32 56.57 22.32
N ILE A 297 6.53 57.44 21.67
CA ILE A 297 6.78 58.88 21.65
C ILE A 297 6.14 59.49 22.91
N PRO A 298 6.93 60.00 23.88
CA PRO A 298 6.34 60.69 25.01
C PRO A 298 5.53 61.90 24.52
N LYS A 299 4.35 62.13 25.11
CA LYS A 299 3.49 63.29 24.88
C LYS A 299 4.22 64.58 25.29
N ILE A 300 5.17 65.03 24.48
CA ILE A 300 5.96 66.26 24.72
C ILE A 300 5.42 67.43 23.88
N TRP A 301 4.42 67.21 23.03
CA TRP A 301 3.78 68.29 22.28
C TRP A 301 2.28 68.26 22.50
N LYS A 302 1.87 68.85 23.64
CA LYS A 302 0.59 69.55 23.79
C LYS A 302 0.88 71.04 23.76
#